data_AF-A0A379MN55-F1
#
_entry.id   AF-A0A379MN55-F1
#
_cell.length_a   1.000
_cell.length_b   1.000
_cell.length_c   1.000
_cell.angle_alpha   90.00
_cell.angle_beta   90.00
_cell.angle_gamma   90.00
#
_symmetry.space_group_name_H-M   'P 1'
#
loop_
_entity.id
_entity.type
_entity.pdbx_description
1 polymer ?
#
loop_
_entity_poly.entity_id
_entity_poly.type
_entity_poly.pdbx_seq_one_letter_code
_entity_poly.pdbx_strand_id
1 'polypeptide(L)'
;MHTVSAILRRALLQHRSPVAVEGIGTLHTVRSGARFLSGQRLDPPRRMPELVASEAGDLPLTSLVAAELSVDASIAEEMCREWLEGTYAQAAVNGLPAGSLFLEGIGTIQADPERGFEFFADPELLEMLNPLPAEPLVVPSPARRPMPGPQPGYPAYGGRRRPPRRRPKGKNPHNYTLSVFAVLVVLAALGYLCYYLWAHTDLFSAFLPR
;
A
#
# COMPACT_ATOMS: atom_id res chain seq x y z
N MET A 1 -7.47 -0.79 -25.81
CA MET A 1 -6.54 -1.67 -25.06
C MET A 1 -5.64 -0.89 -24.10
N HIS A 2 -4.78 0.03 -24.55
CA HIS A 2 -3.83 0.72 -23.64
C HIS A 2 -4.46 1.56 -22.51
N THR A 3 -5.71 2.02 -22.66
CA THR A 3 -6.38 2.87 -21.64
C THR A 3 -6.58 2.15 -20.31
N VAL A 4 -7.07 0.91 -20.32
CA VAL A 4 -7.31 0.13 -19.09
C VAL A 4 -5.98 -0.19 -18.41
N SER A 5 -4.96 -0.62 -19.17
CA SER A 5 -3.59 -0.80 -18.66
C SER A 5 -3.06 0.51 -18.05
N ALA A 6 -3.25 1.66 -18.69
CA ALA A 6 -2.78 2.94 -18.17
C ALA A 6 -3.47 3.32 -16.84
N ILE A 7 -4.77 3.07 -16.71
CA ILE A 7 -5.53 3.28 -15.48
C ILE A 7 -5.01 2.36 -14.37
N LEU A 8 -4.86 1.07 -14.66
CA LEU A 8 -4.33 0.09 -13.69
C LEU A 8 -2.90 0.44 -13.25
N ARG A 9 -2.01 0.74 -14.20
CA ARG A 9 -0.63 1.20 -13.95
C ARG A 9 -0.62 2.42 -13.04
N ARG A 10 -1.46 3.41 -13.34
CA ARG A 10 -1.58 4.62 -12.52
C ARG A 10 -2.09 4.30 -11.12
N ALA A 11 -3.06 3.41 -10.97
CA ALA A 11 -3.56 3.00 -9.65
C ALA A 11 -2.46 2.34 -8.81
N LEU A 12 -1.65 1.45 -9.41
CA LEU A 12 -0.50 0.81 -8.74
C LEU A 12 0.58 1.82 -8.33
N LEU A 13 0.90 2.78 -9.20
CA LEU A 13 1.85 3.86 -8.93
C LEU A 13 1.35 4.87 -7.89
N GLN A 14 0.04 5.08 -7.78
CA GLN A 14 -0.55 6.00 -6.81
C GLN A 14 -0.87 5.34 -5.47
N HIS A 15 -0.73 4.02 -5.36
CA HIS A 15 -0.91 3.24 -4.12
C HIS A 15 -2.27 3.45 -3.46
N ARG A 16 -3.31 3.67 -4.27
CA ARG A 16 -4.62 4.07 -3.75
C ARG A 16 -5.33 2.90 -3.07
N SER A 17 -5.57 1.84 -3.81
CA SER A 17 -6.36 0.70 -3.34
C SER A 17 -5.91 -0.58 -4.05
N PRO A 18 -6.06 -1.75 -3.41
CA PRO A 18 -6.05 -3.03 -4.11
C PRO A 18 -7.08 -3.04 -5.23
N VAL A 19 -6.71 -3.51 -6.42
CA VAL A 19 -7.57 -3.59 -7.59
C VAL A 19 -7.79 -5.05 -7.94
N ALA A 20 -9.02 -5.52 -7.82
CA ALA A 20 -9.42 -6.86 -8.23
C ALA A 20 -9.53 -6.93 -9.75
N VAL A 21 -8.70 -7.78 -10.35
CA VAL A 21 -8.83 -8.19 -11.75
C VAL A 21 -9.73 -9.43 -11.75
N GLU A 22 -10.92 -9.29 -12.30
CA GLU A 22 -11.99 -10.27 -12.20
C GLU A 22 -11.53 -11.64 -12.77
N GLY A 23 -11.71 -12.70 -11.97
CA GLY A 23 -11.35 -14.07 -12.35
C GLY A 23 -9.87 -14.44 -12.18
N ILE A 24 -9.02 -13.51 -11.73
CA ILE A 24 -7.57 -13.74 -11.58
C ILE A 24 -7.12 -13.52 -10.15
N GLY A 25 -7.38 -12.33 -9.60
CA GLY A 25 -6.92 -11.96 -8.28
C GLY A 25 -6.81 -10.45 -8.11
N THR A 26 -6.35 -10.03 -6.95
CA THR A 26 -6.23 -8.62 -6.58
C THR A 26 -4.77 -8.17 -6.66
N LEU A 27 -4.52 -7.19 -7.50
CA LEU A 27 -3.23 -6.51 -7.62
C LEU A 27 -3.16 -5.36 -6.64
N HIS A 28 -2.11 -5.33 -5.84
CA HIS A 28 -1.86 -4.22 -4.93
C HIS A 28 -0.37 -4.03 -4.70
N THR A 29 0.00 -2.84 -4.22
CA THR A 29 1.40 -2.48 -3.99
C THR A 29 1.75 -2.63 -2.51
N VAL A 30 2.60 -3.60 -2.19
CA VAL A 30 3.10 -3.84 -0.83
C VAL A 30 4.33 -2.99 -0.57
N ARG A 31 4.44 -2.43 0.64
CA ARG A 31 5.60 -1.65 1.08
C ARG A 31 6.50 -2.48 1.99
N SER A 32 7.74 -2.72 1.54
CA SER A 32 8.82 -3.14 2.42
C SER A 32 9.46 -1.92 3.09
N GLY A 33 9.54 -1.93 4.41
CA GLY A 33 10.23 -0.90 5.18
C GLY A 33 11.74 -0.91 4.94
N ALA A 34 12.40 0.22 5.21
CA ALA A 34 13.86 0.29 5.14
C ALA A 34 14.49 -0.65 6.18
N ARG A 35 15.58 -1.33 5.81
CA ARG A 35 16.26 -2.29 6.70
C ARG A 35 17.73 -1.92 6.83
N PHE A 36 18.20 -1.80 8.08
CA PHE A 36 19.63 -1.68 8.35
C PHE A 36 20.29 -3.05 8.18
N LEU A 37 21.28 -3.10 7.29
CA LEU A 37 22.16 -4.22 7.08
C LEU A 37 23.47 -4.02 7.86
N SER A 38 24.22 -5.11 8.04
CA SER A 38 25.55 -5.05 8.64
C SER A 38 26.47 -4.09 7.89
N GLY A 39 27.37 -3.42 8.61
CA GLY A 39 28.36 -2.53 7.98
C GLY A 39 27.83 -1.15 7.59
N GLN A 40 26.86 -0.60 8.35
CA GLN A 40 26.31 0.76 8.12
C GLN A 40 25.62 0.91 6.76
N ARG A 41 25.05 -0.18 6.25
CA ARG A 41 24.29 -0.19 5.00
C ARG A 41 22.80 -0.12 5.31
N LEU A 42 22.06 0.65 4.53
CA LEU A 42 20.62 0.78 4.62
C LEU A 42 20.03 0.31 3.31
N ASP A 43 19.28 -0.79 3.34
CA ASP A 43 18.42 -1.15 2.22
C ASP A 43 17.23 -0.18 2.22
N PRO A 44 17.04 0.61 1.15
CA PRO A 44 15.96 1.60 1.09
C PRO A 44 14.59 0.93 1.18
N PRO A 45 13.55 1.67 1.60
CA PRO A 45 12.19 1.14 1.57
C PRO A 45 11.81 0.88 0.12
N ARG A 46 11.18 -0.28 -0.14
CA ARG A 46 10.76 -0.70 -1.48
C ARG A 46 9.25 -0.88 -1.56
N ARG A 47 8.73 -0.78 -2.77
CA ARG A 47 7.33 -1.01 -3.11
C ARG A 47 7.28 -2.04 -4.22
N MET A 48 6.66 -3.18 -3.95
CA MET A 48 6.52 -4.30 -4.88
C MET A 48 5.04 -4.51 -5.17
N PRO A 49 4.62 -4.55 -6.44
CA PRO A 49 3.29 -4.99 -6.78
C PRO A 49 3.20 -6.51 -6.61
N GLU A 50 2.15 -6.97 -5.96
CA GLU A 50 1.88 -8.37 -5.66
C GLU A 50 0.46 -8.72 -6.09
N LEU A 51 0.28 -9.96 -6.55
CA LEU A 51 -1.02 -10.55 -6.84
C LEU A 51 -1.41 -11.47 -5.69
N VAL A 52 -2.59 -11.25 -5.13
CA VAL A 52 -3.17 -12.09 -4.08
C VAL A 52 -4.55 -12.57 -4.48
N ALA A 53 -5.06 -13.59 -3.80
CA ALA A 53 -6.44 -14.03 -3.98
C ALA A 53 -7.41 -12.87 -3.67
N SER A 54 -8.44 -12.71 -4.50
CA SER A 54 -9.41 -11.63 -4.29
C SER A 54 -10.26 -11.86 -3.05
N GLU A 55 -10.46 -10.80 -2.28
CA GLU A 55 -11.30 -10.78 -1.10
C GLU A 55 -12.61 -10.02 -1.33
N ALA A 56 -13.62 -10.35 -0.52
CA ALA A 56 -14.90 -9.66 -0.55
C ALA A 56 -14.73 -8.21 -0.05
N GLY A 57 -14.70 -7.25 -0.98
CA GLY A 57 -14.52 -5.83 -0.69
C GLY A 57 -13.41 -5.16 -1.50
N ASP A 58 -12.61 -5.93 -2.24
CA ASP A 58 -11.64 -5.36 -3.17
C ASP A 58 -12.33 -4.54 -4.27
N LEU A 59 -11.68 -3.46 -4.71
CA LEU A 59 -12.23 -2.59 -5.75
C LEU A 59 -12.12 -3.30 -7.10
N PRO A 60 -13.22 -3.64 -7.79
CA PRO A 60 -13.14 -4.27 -9.09
C PRO A 60 -12.59 -3.30 -10.14
N LEU A 61 -11.78 -3.82 -11.06
CA LEU A 61 -11.15 -3.05 -12.14
C LEU A 61 -12.20 -2.31 -12.98
N THR A 62 -13.33 -2.95 -13.25
CA THR A 62 -14.47 -2.35 -13.95
C THR A 62 -14.97 -1.07 -13.28
N SER A 63 -15.11 -1.06 -11.95
CA SER A 63 -15.52 0.14 -11.19
C SER A 63 -14.45 1.23 -11.21
N LEU A 64 -13.18 0.86 -11.15
CA LEU A 64 -12.07 1.80 -11.27
C LEU A 64 -12.08 2.50 -12.64
N VAL A 65 -12.28 1.74 -13.71
CA VAL A 65 -12.35 2.26 -15.09
C VAL A 65 -13.57 3.15 -15.29
N ALA A 66 -14.75 2.73 -14.80
CA ALA A 66 -15.97 3.53 -14.84
C ALA A 66 -15.77 4.89 -14.17
N ALA A 67 -15.17 4.90 -12.98
CA ALA A 67 -14.92 6.12 -12.21
C ALA A 67 -13.89 7.05 -12.89
N GLU A 68 -12.75 6.53 -13.34
CA GLU A 68 -11.69 7.35 -13.95
C GLU A 68 -12.08 7.90 -15.32
N LEU A 69 -12.90 7.16 -16.09
CA LEU A 69 -13.38 7.61 -17.40
C LEU A 69 -14.73 8.33 -17.34
N SER A 70 -15.40 8.35 -16.18
CA SER A 70 -16.75 8.91 -16.00
C SER A 70 -17.76 8.32 -16.99
N VAL A 71 -17.73 7.00 -17.15
CA VAL A 71 -18.61 6.22 -18.03
C VAL A 71 -19.51 5.28 -17.22
N ASP A 72 -20.58 4.82 -17.85
CA ASP A 72 -21.48 3.83 -17.26
C ASP A 72 -20.78 2.48 -17.02
N ALA A 73 -21.25 1.75 -16.01
CA ALA A 73 -20.68 0.47 -15.62
C ALA A 73 -20.67 -0.56 -16.76
N SER A 74 -21.72 -0.60 -17.59
CA SER A 74 -21.81 -1.51 -18.74
C SER A 74 -20.75 -1.23 -19.81
N ILE A 75 -20.43 0.04 -20.05
CA ILE A 75 -19.38 0.45 -20.99
C ILE A 75 -18.02 0.06 -20.42
N ALA A 76 -17.78 0.31 -19.13
CA ALA A 76 -16.55 -0.09 -18.48
C ALA A 76 -16.34 -1.62 -18.46
N GLU A 77 -17.40 -2.40 -18.24
CA GLU A 77 -17.38 -3.86 -18.33
C GLU A 77 -16.97 -4.34 -19.73
N GLU A 78 -17.56 -3.78 -20.79
CA GLU A 78 -17.19 -4.09 -22.16
C GLU A 78 -15.73 -3.75 -22.46
N MET A 79 -15.27 -2.55 -22.05
CA MET A 79 -13.87 -2.14 -22.19
C MET A 79 -12.91 -3.07 -21.45
N CYS A 80 -13.26 -3.51 -20.24
CA CYS A 80 -12.43 -4.42 -19.46
C CYS A 80 -12.40 -5.82 -20.07
N ARG A 81 -13.54 -6.32 -20.59
CA ARG A 81 -13.63 -7.60 -21.29
C ARG A 81 -12.77 -7.62 -22.55
N GLU A 82 -12.91 -6.62 -23.42
CA GLU A 82 -12.08 -6.51 -24.64
C GLU A 82 -10.59 -6.39 -24.31
N TRP A 83 -10.25 -5.64 -23.26
CA TRP A 83 -8.89 -5.53 -22.78
C TRP A 83 -8.34 -6.88 -22.29
N LEU A 84 -9.11 -7.61 -21.48
CA LEU A 84 -8.75 -8.93 -20.95
C LEU A 84 -8.48 -9.92 -22.08
N GLU A 85 -9.38 -10.02 -23.06
CA GLU A 85 -9.21 -10.84 -24.27
C GLU A 85 -7.92 -10.49 -25.02
N GLY A 86 -7.63 -9.20 -25.17
CA GLY A 86 -6.38 -8.73 -25.76
C GLY A 86 -5.13 -9.16 -24.98
N THR A 87 -5.17 -9.08 -23.65
CA THR A 87 -4.03 -9.47 -22.81
C THR A 87 -3.75 -10.98 -22.86
N TYR A 88 -4.79 -11.82 -22.98
CA TYR A 88 -4.65 -13.25 -23.22
C TYR A 88 -4.05 -13.55 -24.59
N ALA A 89 -4.55 -12.89 -25.64
CA ALA A 89 -4.02 -13.07 -26.99
C ALA A 89 -2.54 -12.68 -27.07
N GLN A 90 -2.16 -11.56 -26.45
CA GLN A 90 -0.77 -11.11 -26.40
C GLN A 90 0.12 -12.07 -25.60
N ALA A 91 -0.37 -12.61 -24.48
CA ALA A 91 0.35 -13.61 -23.71
C ALA A 91 0.65 -14.88 -24.51
N ALA A 92 -0.34 -15.35 -25.29
CA ALA A 92 -0.17 -16.50 -26.18
C ALA A 92 0.87 -16.24 -27.28
N VAL A 93 0.87 -15.04 -27.88
CA VAL A 93 1.89 -14.62 -28.86
C VAL A 93 3.30 -14.61 -28.24
N ASN A 94 3.41 -14.23 -26.97
CA ASN A 94 4.66 -14.24 -26.22
C ASN A 94 5.09 -15.63 -25.72
N GLY A 95 4.34 -16.69 -26.07
CA GLY A 95 4.66 -18.07 -25.70
C GLY A 95 4.41 -18.41 -24.23
N LEU A 96 3.57 -17.64 -23.54
CA LEU A 96 3.21 -17.90 -22.15
C LEU A 96 2.19 -19.05 -22.02
N PRO A 97 2.11 -19.72 -20.85
CA PRO A 97 1.11 -20.76 -20.59
C PRO A 97 -0.33 -20.28 -20.83
N ALA A 98 -1.20 -21.19 -21.25
CA ALA A 98 -2.62 -20.88 -21.45
C ALA A 98 -3.25 -20.32 -20.16
N GLY A 99 -4.01 -19.22 -20.30
CA GLY A 99 -4.58 -18.50 -19.16
C GLY A 99 -3.65 -17.47 -18.52
N SER A 100 -2.43 -17.29 -19.02
CA SER A 100 -1.54 -16.20 -18.62
C SER A 100 -1.96 -14.88 -19.26
N LEU A 101 -1.64 -13.75 -18.62
CA LEU A 101 -1.92 -12.40 -19.11
C LEU A 101 -0.63 -11.61 -19.25
N PHE A 102 -0.52 -10.88 -20.34
CA PHE A 102 0.53 -9.90 -20.54
C PHE A 102 -0.06 -8.49 -20.38
N LEU A 103 0.39 -7.78 -19.34
CA LEU A 103 -0.09 -6.44 -18.99
C LEU A 103 1.00 -5.42 -19.35
N GLU A 104 0.91 -4.85 -20.54
CA GLU A 104 1.91 -3.92 -21.08
C GLU A 104 2.23 -2.75 -20.11
N GLY A 105 3.52 -2.62 -19.76
CA GLY A 105 4.03 -1.56 -18.89
C GLY A 105 3.67 -1.76 -17.41
N ILE A 106 3.19 -2.95 -17.04
CA ILE A 106 2.83 -3.34 -15.68
C ILE A 106 3.57 -4.62 -15.30
N GLY A 107 3.43 -5.68 -16.10
CA GLY A 107 3.96 -6.99 -15.79
C GLY A 107 3.25 -8.13 -16.51
N THR A 108 3.65 -9.35 -16.14
CA THR A 108 3.06 -10.59 -16.64
C THR A 108 2.43 -11.35 -15.49
N ILE A 109 1.19 -11.81 -15.67
CA ILE A 109 0.55 -12.77 -14.77
C ILE A 109 0.65 -14.13 -15.44
N GLN A 110 1.48 -15.01 -14.89
CA GLN A 110 1.66 -16.36 -15.42
C GLN A 110 0.71 -17.33 -14.73
N ALA A 111 -0.01 -18.12 -15.53
CA ALA A 111 -0.83 -19.21 -15.02
C ALA A 111 0.03 -20.45 -14.78
N ASP A 112 -0.08 -21.01 -13.57
CA ASP A 112 0.52 -22.26 -13.14
C ASP A 112 -0.59 -23.22 -12.68
N PRO A 113 -0.73 -24.41 -13.28
CA PRO A 113 -1.79 -25.36 -12.93
C PRO A 113 -1.71 -25.90 -11.50
N GLU A 114 -0.54 -25.86 -10.85
CA GLU A 114 -0.35 -26.33 -9.47
C GLU A 114 -0.42 -25.20 -8.45
N ARG A 115 0.02 -23.99 -8.83
CA ARG A 115 0.21 -22.85 -7.91
C ARG A 115 -0.78 -21.71 -8.11
N GLY A 116 -1.60 -21.73 -9.16
CA GLY A 116 -2.55 -20.67 -9.48
C GLY A 116 -1.91 -19.60 -10.36
N PHE A 117 -1.93 -18.34 -9.93
CA PHE A 117 -1.36 -17.23 -10.69
C PHE A 117 -0.16 -16.63 -9.98
N GLU A 118 0.93 -16.45 -10.71
CA GLU A 118 2.13 -15.75 -10.23
C GLU A 118 2.33 -14.46 -11.03
N PHE A 119 2.68 -13.38 -10.33
CA PHE A 119 2.84 -12.06 -10.94
C PHE A 119 4.31 -11.62 -11.00
N PHE A 120 4.74 -11.23 -12.20
CA PHE A 120 6.06 -10.71 -12.49
C PHE A 120 5.94 -9.27 -12.97
N ALA A 121 6.41 -8.32 -12.15
CA ALA A 121 6.34 -6.90 -12.48
C ALA A 121 7.33 -6.51 -13.58
N ASP A 122 6.93 -5.60 -14.46
CA ASP A 122 7.81 -5.05 -15.49
C ASP A 122 8.95 -4.23 -14.86
N PRO A 123 10.19 -4.32 -15.38
CA PRO A 123 11.32 -3.56 -14.84
C PRO A 123 11.07 -2.05 -14.80
N GLU A 124 10.47 -1.49 -15.85
CA GLU A 124 10.12 -0.06 -15.91
C GLU A 124 9.13 0.36 -14.81
N LEU A 125 8.15 -0.51 -14.49
CA LEU A 125 7.22 -0.26 -13.40
C LEU A 125 7.97 -0.23 -12.06
N LEU A 126 8.87 -1.17 -11.85
CA LEU A 126 9.65 -1.27 -10.62
C LEU A 126 10.57 -0.07 -10.41
N GLU A 127 11.18 0.45 -11.47
CA GLU A 127 12.02 1.65 -11.44
C GLU A 127 11.21 2.90 -11.04
N MET A 128 10.02 3.09 -11.60
CA MET A 128 9.15 4.21 -11.21
C MET A 128 8.64 4.07 -9.76
N LEU A 129 8.34 2.85 -9.31
CA LEU A 129 7.91 2.58 -7.94
C LEU A 129 9.05 2.80 -6.92
N ASN A 130 10.29 2.55 -7.35
CA ASN A 130 11.48 2.55 -6.51
C ASN A 130 12.58 3.41 -7.14
N PRO A 131 12.49 4.75 -7.07
CA PRO A 131 13.46 5.64 -7.69
C PRO A 131 14.83 5.65 -6.98
N LEU A 132 14.95 4.98 -5.82
CA LEU A 132 16.20 4.85 -5.11
C LEU A 132 17.04 3.70 -5.70
N PRO A 133 18.38 3.82 -5.70
CA PRO A 133 19.25 2.79 -6.25
C PRO A 133 18.98 1.44 -5.59
N ALA A 134 19.12 0.37 -6.38
CA ALA A 134 18.95 -0.99 -5.89
C ALA A 134 20.03 -1.36 -4.84
N GLU A 135 21.16 -0.67 -4.84
CA GLU A 135 22.25 -0.90 -3.89
C GLU A 135 21.95 -0.31 -2.51
N PRO A 136 22.36 -0.99 -1.42
CA PRO A 136 22.22 -0.46 -0.07
C PRO A 136 22.94 0.88 0.09
N LEU A 137 22.23 1.88 0.58
CA LEU A 137 22.78 3.20 0.85
C LEU A 137 23.75 3.10 2.03
N VAL A 138 24.97 3.62 1.85
CA VAL A 138 25.93 3.72 2.95
C VAL A 138 25.52 4.87 3.84
N VAL A 139 25.19 4.58 5.10
CA VAL A 139 24.83 5.60 6.08
C VAL A 139 26.12 6.13 6.68
N PRO A 140 26.47 7.41 6.50
CA PRO A 140 27.62 7.98 7.17
C PRO A 140 27.38 7.93 8.67
N SER A 141 28.22 7.19 9.41
CA SER A 141 28.21 7.29 10.86
C SER A 141 28.48 8.73 11.27
N PRO A 142 27.80 9.27 12.29
CA PRO A 142 28.29 10.47 12.94
C PRO A 142 29.71 10.12 13.38
N ALA A 143 30.70 10.85 12.85
CA ALA A 143 32.06 10.76 13.33
C ALA A 143 31.95 10.79 14.85
N ARG A 144 32.33 9.69 15.52
CA ARG A 144 32.48 9.72 16.97
C ARG A 144 33.44 10.87 17.18
N ARG A 145 32.93 12.03 17.61
CA ARG A 145 33.79 13.09 18.13
C ARG A 145 34.68 12.36 19.11
N PRO A 146 36.01 12.35 18.94
CA PRO A 146 36.86 11.79 19.96
C PRO A 146 36.43 12.45 21.26
N MET A 147 35.91 11.64 22.18
CA MET A 147 35.69 12.11 23.54
C MET A 147 37.00 12.78 23.94
N PRO A 148 36.99 14.03 24.42
CA PRO A 148 38.22 14.65 24.88
C PRO A 148 38.91 13.65 25.80
N GLY A 149 40.14 13.27 25.46
CA GLY A 149 40.92 12.37 26.28
C GLY A 149 40.95 12.87 27.73
N PRO A 150 41.15 11.98 28.71
CA PRO A 150 41.14 12.36 30.12
C PRO A 150 42.09 13.54 30.33
N GLN A 151 41.55 14.67 30.81
CA GLN A 151 42.36 15.81 31.22
C GLN A 151 43.37 15.35 32.27
N PRO A 152 44.68 15.63 32.09
CA PRO A 152 45.67 15.31 33.10
C PRO A 152 45.47 16.25 34.28
N GLY A 153 44.98 15.73 35.41
CA GLY A 153 44.87 16.55 36.63
C GLY A 153 43.90 16.11 37.72
N TYR A 154 43.08 15.07 37.51
CA TYR A 154 42.17 14.59 38.56
C TYR A 154 42.60 13.21 39.09
N PRO A 155 42.72 13.02 40.42
CA PRO A 155 43.10 11.74 40.99
C PRO A 155 42.03 10.69 40.69
N ALA A 156 42.49 9.56 40.15
CA ALA A 156 41.69 8.38 39.87
C ALA A 156 41.22 7.74 41.18
N TYR A 157 40.00 8.04 41.58
CA TYR A 157 39.30 7.24 42.60
C TYR A 157 38.68 6.01 41.93
N GLY A 158 39.22 4.85 42.31
CA GLY A 158 38.69 3.55 41.94
C GLY A 158 37.29 3.30 42.52
N GLY A 159 36.59 2.36 41.87
CA GLY A 159 35.46 1.68 42.48
C GLY A 159 34.08 2.21 42.11
N ARG A 160 33.52 1.66 41.03
CA ARG A 160 32.32 0.79 41.06
C ARG A 160 31.73 0.75 39.65
N ARG A 161 31.61 -0.46 39.10
CA ARG A 161 30.76 -0.76 37.95
C ARG A 161 29.35 -0.23 38.27
N ARG A 162 28.99 0.92 37.71
CA ARG A 162 27.60 1.36 37.69
C ARG A 162 26.86 0.36 36.79
N PRO A 163 25.78 -0.28 37.24
CA PRO A 163 24.94 -1.05 36.34
C PRO A 163 24.46 -0.12 35.22
N PRO A 164 24.24 -0.63 33.99
CA PRO A 164 23.74 0.20 32.91
C PRO A 164 22.44 0.81 33.40
N ARG A 165 22.41 2.14 33.57
CA ARG A 165 21.17 2.89 33.74
C ARG A 165 20.33 2.53 32.52
N ARG A 166 19.35 1.63 32.70
CA ARG A 166 18.29 1.40 31.74
C ARG A 166 17.78 2.79 31.37
N ARG A 167 18.03 3.19 30.12
CA ARG A 167 17.33 4.34 29.55
C ARG A 167 15.84 4.08 29.82
N PRO A 168 15.07 5.05 30.34
CA PRO A 168 13.63 4.88 30.34
C PRO A 168 13.25 4.55 28.91
N LYS A 169 12.62 3.39 28.72
CA LYS A 169 11.96 3.01 27.48
C LYS A 169 11.02 4.18 27.22
N GLY A 170 11.42 5.09 26.33
CA GLY A 170 10.57 6.16 25.87
C GLY A 170 9.36 5.46 25.29
N LYS A 171 8.29 5.39 26.10
CA LYS A 171 6.96 5.08 25.60
C LYS A 171 6.80 6.03 24.44
N ASN A 172 6.63 5.52 23.22
CA ASN A 172 6.22 6.31 22.07
C ASN A 172 5.13 7.27 22.54
N PRO A 173 5.39 8.58 22.66
CA PRO A 173 4.29 9.51 22.57
C PRO A 173 3.86 9.48 21.10
N HIS A 174 2.62 9.83 20.80
CA HIS A 174 2.07 9.87 19.43
C HIS A 174 1.45 8.56 18.91
N ASN A 175 0.66 7.87 19.75
CA ASN A 175 -0.55 7.20 19.26
C ASN A 175 -1.80 7.95 19.76
N TYR A 176 -1.93 9.24 19.42
CA TYR A 176 -3.21 9.98 19.48
C TYR A 176 -3.18 11.17 18.53
N THR A 177 -2.95 10.94 17.24
CA THR A 177 -3.46 11.87 16.23
C THR A 177 -4.88 11.46 15.91
N LEU A 178 -5.82 11.79 16.82
CA LEU A 178 -7.22 11.94 16.44
C LEU A 178 -7.21 12.96 15.30
N SER A 179 -7.33 12.49 14.06
CA SER A 179 -7.36 13.40 12.93
C SER A 179 -8.60 14.28 13.10
N VAL A 180 -8.44 15.59 12.93
CA VAL A 180 -9.57 16.55 12.99
C VAL A 180 -10.71 16.08 12.08
N PHE A 181 -10.37 15.39 10.99
CA PHE A 181 -11.31 14.74 10.08
C PHE A 181 -12.16 13.67 10.76
N ALA A 182 -11.57 12.78 11.58
CA ALA A 182 -12.33 11.77 12.32
C ALA A 182 -13.33 12.41 13.30
N VAL A 183 -12.96 13.52 13.94
CA VAL A 183 -13.88 14.27 14.83
C VAL A 183 -15.02 14.91 14.02
N LEU A 184 -14.74 15.46 12.85
CA LEU A 184 -15.76 16.02 11.96
C LEU A 184 -16.73 14.96 11.43
N VAL A 185 -16.25 13.76 11.10
CA VAL A 185 -17.10 12.63 10.68
C VAL A 185 -18.04 12.21 11.81
N VAL A 186 -17.54 12.12 13.05
CA VAL A 186 -18.37 11.78 14.21
C VAL A 186 -19.42 12.86 14.48
N LEU A 187 -19.07 14.14 14.40
CA LEU A 187 -20.02 15.24 14.56
C LEU A 187 -21.06 15.28 13.44
N ALA A 188 -20.67 15.01 12.20
CA ALA A 188 -21.59 14.93 11.07
C ALA A 188 -22.58 13.76 11.21
N ALA A 189 -22.11 12.59 11.66
CA ALA A 189 -22.96 11.43 11.92
C ALA A 189 -23.95 11.70 13.06
N LEU A 190 -23.51 12.33 14.15
CA LEU A 190 -24.38 12.77 15.24
C LEU A 190 -25.41 13.80 14.78
N GLY A 191 -24.99 14.79 13.98
CA GLY A 191 -25.88 15.78 13.40
C GLY A 191 -26.94 15.16 12.48
N TYR A 192 -26.53 14.20 11.63
CA TYR A 192 -27.44 13.45 10.78
C TYR A 192 -28.45 12.63 11.58
N LEU A 193 -28.00 11.93 12.63
CA LEU A 193 -28.88 11.17 13.52
C LEU A 193 -29.90 12.07 14.21
N CYS A 194 -29.46 13.22 14.76
CA CYS A 194 -30.35 14.19 15.39
C CYS A 194 -31.35 14.79 14.39
N TYR A 195 -30.90 15.11 13.19
CA TYR A 195 -31.79 15.59 12.12
C TYR A 195 -32.80 14.52 11.72
N TYR A 196 -32.37 13.27 11.54
CA TYR A 196 -33.25 12.15 11.19
C TYR A 196 -34.30 11.88 12.27
N LEU A 197 -33.90 11.87 13.54
CA LEU A 197 -34.81 11.74 14.69
C LEU A 197 -35.79 12.91 14.76
N TRP A 198 -35.34 14.14 14.51
CA TRP A 198 -36.21 15.32 14.52
C TRP A 198 -37.20 15.30 13.35
N ALA A 199 -36.71 15.06 12.13
CA ALA A 199 -37.51 15.03 10.91
C ALA A 199 -38.51 13.86 10.85
N HIS A 200 -38.30 12.82 11.65
CA HIS A 200 -39.17 11.64 11.72
C HIS A 200 -39.79 11.45 13.11
N THR A 201 -39.89 12.52 13.91
CA THR A 201 -40.60 12.50 15.20
C THR A 201 -42.07 12.08 15.07
N ASP A 202 -42.73 12.39 13.95
CA ASP A 202 -44.11 11.93 13.69
C ASP A 202 -44.21 10.40 13.56
N LEU A 203 -43.18 9.73 13.04
CA LEU A 203 -43.14 8.26 12.87
C LEU A 203 -42.96 7.52 14.20
N PHE A 204 -42.25 8.10 15.17
CA PHE A 204 -42.02 7.48 16.49
C PHE A 204 -43.17 7.69 17.47
N SER A 205 -44.04 8.69 17.25
CA SER A 205 -45.25 8.89 18.05
C SER A 205 -46.26 7.72 17.95
N ALA A 206 -46.19 6.93 16.88
CA ALA A 206 -47.01 5.74 16.67
C ALA A 206 -46.53 4.50 17.46
N PHE A 207 -45.30 4.51 17.99
CA PHE A 207 -44.67 3.36 18.65
C PHE A 207 -44.55 3.49 20.17
N LEU A 208 -45.02 4.57 20.78
CA LEU A 208 -45.11 4.71 22.23
C LEU A 208 -46.53 4.37 22.71
N PRO A 209 -46.73 3.25 23.45
CA PRO A 209 -48.02 2.98 24.09
C PRO A 209 -48.28 4.01 25.19
N ARG A 210 -49.54 4.48 25.27
CA ARG A 210 -50.03 5.36 26.35
C ARG A 210 -50.02 4.67 27.71
#